data_AF-A0AAF0FZB6-F1
#
_entry.id   AF-A0AAF0FZB6-F1
#
_cell.length_a   1.000
_cell.length_b   1.000
_cell.length_c   1.000
_cell.angle_alpha   90.00
_cell.angle_beta   90.00
_cell.angle_gamma   90.00
#
_symmetry.space_group_name_H-M   'P 1'
#
loop_
_entity.id
_entity.type
_entity.pdbx_description
1 polymer ?
#
loop_
_entity_poly.entity_id
_entity_poly.type
_entity_poly.pdbx_seq_one_letter_code
_entity_poly.pdbx_strand_id
1 'polypeptide(L)'
;MASILYSRKPLIIVFIGLLISAAYMTYYFTTEAIIWGTVASVVLLLYIWAYTSKHVDLRDSISAIVLASIFLVIGGVIGVILHGSIGAVFYTLGLLVLSLGIVYSLTKYLL
;
A
#
# COMPACT_ATOMS: atom_id res chain seq x y z
N MET A 1 16.78 -14.02 -19.66
CA MET A 1 15.31 -14.10 -19.56
C MET A 1 14.82 -12.96 -18.69
N ALA A 2 13.98 -12.06 -19.21
CA ALA A 2 13.33 -11.05 -18.37
C ALA A 2 12.37 -11.80 -17.42
N SER A 3 12.69 -11.82 -16.12
CA SER A 3 11.83 -12.46 -15.15
C SER A 3 10.50 -11.73 -15.11
N ILE A 4 9.40 -12.48 -15.30
CA ILE A 4 8.02 -11.98 -15.34
C ILE A 4 7.70 -11.16 -14.07
N LEU A 5 8.34 -11.51 -12.96
CA LEU A 5 8.26 -10.86 -11.64
C LEU A 5 8.70 -9.38 -11.65
N TYR A 6 9.42 -8.94 -12.68
CA TYR A 6 9.89 -7.57 -12.84
C TYR A 6 9.23 -6.86 -14.03
N SER A 7 8.13 -7.40 -14.55
CA SER A 7 7.33 -6.74 -15.58
C SER A 7 6.39 -5.69 -14.98
N ARG A 8 6.09 -4.65 -15.77
CA ARG A 8 5.07 -3.63 -15.41
C ARG A 8 3.67 -4.23 -15.25
N LYS A 9 3.36 -5.35 -15.92
CA LYS A 9 2.02 -5.98 -15.92
C LYS A 9 1.60 -6.47 -14.51
N PRO A 10 2.39 -7.31 -13.81
CA PRO A 10 2.13 -7.64 -12.41
C PRO A 10 2.05 -6.45 -11.46
N LEU A 11 2.86 -5.40 -11.67
CA LEU A 11 2.83 -4.21 -10.82
C LEU A 11 1.45 -3.51 -10.88
N ILE A 12 0.86 -3.42 -12.07
CA ILE A 12 -0.51 -2.89 -12.25
C ILE A 12 -1.52 -3.75 -11.48
N ILE A 13 -1.42 -5.08 -11.56
CA ILE A 13 -2.30 -6.01 -10.83
C ILE A 13 -2.17 -5.78 -9.31
N VAL A 14 -0.96 -5.53 -8.82
CA VAL A 14 -0.68 -5.28 -7.40
C VAL A 14 -1.30 -3.97 -6.94
N PHE A 15 -1.24 -2.91 -7.76
CA PHE A 15 -1.95 -1.65 -7.48
C PHE A 15 -3.47 -1.84 -7.43
N ILE A 16 -4.04 -2.61 -8.36
CA ILE A 16 -5.47 -2.94 -8.35
C ILE A 16 -5.82 -3.73 -7.08
N GLY A 17 -4.98 -4.68 -6.68
CA GLY A 17 -5.15 -5.45 -5.45
C GLY A 17 -5.15 -4.57 -4.19
N LEU A 18 -4.24 -3.59 -4.12
CA LEU A 18 -4.20 -2.62 -3.03
C LEU A 18 -5.49 -1.79 -2.95
N LEU A 19 -6.02 -1.37 -4.11
CA LEU A 19 -7.28 -0.64 -4.19
C LEU A 19 -8.47 -1.48 -3.70
N ILE A 20 -8.57 -2.73 -4.14
CA ILE A 20 -9.63 -3.65 -3.71
C ILE A 20 -9.54 -3.91 -2.21
N SER A 21 -8.34 -4.17 -1.70
CA SER A 21 -8.08 -4.36 -0.27
C SER A 21 -8.53 -3.14 0.55
N ALA A 22 -8.18 -1.93 0.09
CA ALA A 22 -8.60 -0.68 0.72
C ALA A 22 -10.12 -0.50 0.71
N ALA A 23 -10.77 -0.73 -0.42
CA ALA A 23 -12.22 -0.62 -0.55
C ALA A 23 -12.94 -1.63 0.35
N TYR A 24 -12.45 -2.87 0.42
CA TYR A 24 -13.00 -3.91 1.27
C TYR A 24 -12.92 -3.55 2.76
N MET A 25 -11.75 -3.10 3.22
CA MET A 25 -11.55 -2.66 4.61
C MET A 25 -12.44 -1.47 4.98
N THR A 26 -12.59 -0.53 4.05
CA THR A 26 -13.43 0.66 4.26
C THR A 26 -14.91 0.29 4.33
N TYR A 27 -15.38 -0.63 3.48
CA TYR A 27 -16.80 -0.99 3.38
C TYR A 27 -17.26 -1.90 4.53
N TYR A 28 -16.46 -2.92 4.87
CA TYR A 28 -16.81 -3.92 5.89
C TYR A 28 -16.22 -3.61 7.27
N PHE A 29 -15.80 -2.37 7.53
CA PHE A 29 -15.00 -1.87 8.68
C PHE A 29 -15.20 -2.63 10.00
N THR A 30 -14.59 -3.80 10.10
CA THR A 30 -14.64 -4.75 11.21
C THR A 30 -13.21 -5.15 11.53
N THR A 31 -12.97 -5.60 12.76
CA THR A 31 -11.64 -6.02 13.20
C THR A 31 -11.05 -7.09 12.28
N GLU A 32 -11.88 -8.04 11.83
CA GLU A 32 -11.48 -9.10 10.91
C GLU A 32 -11.08 -8.54 9.53
N ALA A 33 -11.89 -7.66 8.95
CA ALA A 33 -11.56 -7.03 7.67
C ALA A 33 -10.27 -6.20 7.74
N ILE A 34 -10.07 -5.46 8.84
CA ILE A 34 -8.86 -4.67 9.09
C ILE A 34 -7.63 -5.59 9.17
N ILE A 35 -7.70 -6.70 9.90
CA ILE A 35 -6.58 -7.64 10.04
C ILE A 35 -6.22 -8.23 8.68
N TRP A 36 -7.19 -8.85 8.00
CA TRP A 36 -6.93 -9.55 6.73
C TRP A 36 -6.55 -8.59 5.60
N GLY A 37 -7.18 -7.42 5.52
CA GLY A 37 -6.83 -6.42 4.53
C GLY A 37 -5.48 -5.75 4.81
N THR A 38 -5.07 -5.62 6.09
CA THR A 38 -3.71 -5.18 6.42
C THR A 38 -2.69 -6.23 6.00
N VAL A 39 -2.93 -7.52 6.29
CA VAL A 39 -2.06 -8.63 5.86
C VAL A 39 -1.92 -8.64 4.33
N ALA A 40 -3.03 -8.55 3.59
CA ALA A 40 -3.03 -8.49 2.13
C ALA A 40 -2.23 -7.28 1.62
N SER A 41 -2.42 -6.11 2.23
CA SER A 41 -1.69 -4.89 1.86
C SER A 41 -0.19 -5.02 2.11
N VAL A 42 0.24 -5.63 3.22
CA VAL A 42 1.66 -5.90 3.50
C VAL A 42 2.28 -6.82 2.44
N VAL A 43 1.58 -7.88 2.04
CA VAL A 43 2.07 -8.80 0.98
C VAL A 43 2.25 -8.07 -0.35
N LEU A 44 1.28 -7.23 -0.72
CA LEU A 44 1.33 -6.42 -1.94
C LEU A 44 2.45 -5.37 -1.88
N LEU A 45 2.70 -4.78 -0.71
CA LEU A 45 3.81 -3.86 -0.47
C LEU A 45 5.18 -4.54 -0.56
N LEU A 46 5.31 -5.77 -0.05
CA LEU A 46 6.52 -6.57 -0.17
C LEU A 46 6.84 -6.87 -1.65
N TYR A 47 5.80 -7.13 -2.45
CA TYR A 47 5.99 -7.27 -3.89
C TYR A 47 6.50 -5.97 -4.52
N ILE A 48 5.90 -4.83 -4.18
CA ILE A 48 6.34 -3.51 -4.68
C ILE A 48 7.79 -3.25 -4.30
N TRP A 49 8.20 -3.57 -3.07
CA TRP A 49 9.59 -3.47 -2.64
C TRP A 49 10.55 -4.34 -3.44
N ALA A 50 10.17 -5.61 -3.65
CA ALA A 50 10.96 -6.53 -4.46
C ALA A 50 11.09 -6.02 -5.90
N TYR A 51 10.05 -5.38 -6.45
CA TYR A 51 10.07 -4.77 -7.77
C TYR A 51 10.95 -3.51 -7.80
N THR A 52 10.77 -2.57 -6.85
CA THR A 52 11.48 -1.28 -6.82
C THR A 52 12.96 -1.46 -6.55
N SER A 53 13.37 -2.38 -5.68
CA SER A 53 14.78 -2.66 -5.38
C SER A 53 15.63 -3.04 -6.60
N LYS A 54 15.00 -3.48 -7.70
CA LYS A 54 15.66 -3.79 -8.97
C LYS A 54 15.72 -2.63 -9.97
N HIS A 55 14.90 -1.60 -9.81
CA HIS A 55 14.71 -0.53 -10.81
C HIS A 55 14.94 0.88 -10.25
N VAL A 56 15.02 1.00 -8.93
CA VAL A 56 15.06 2.24 -8.17
C VAL A 56 16.21 2.14 -7.18
N ASP A 57 16.85 3.27 -6.86
CA ASP A 57 17.85 3.31 -5.79
C ASP A 57 17.26 2.76 -4.49
N LEU A 58 18.01 1.86 -3.84
CA LEU A 58 17.56 1.15 -2.65
C LEU A 58 17.14 2.12 -1.53
N ARG A 59 17.86 3.24 -1.39
CA ARG A 59 17.60 4.28 -0.39
C ARG A 59 16.24 4.96 -0.60
N ASP A 60 15.90 5.29 -1.83
CA ASP A 60 14.63 5.94 -2.17
C ASP A 60 13.45 4.96 -2.03
N SER A 61 13.67 3.69 -2.40
CA SER A 61 12.70 2.61 -2.23
C SER A 61 12.37 2.36 -0.75
N ILE A 62 13.40 2.25 0.09
CA ILE A 62 13.24 2.05 1.54
C ILE A 62 12.52 3.25 2.15
N SER A 63 12.89 4.48 1.77
CA SER A 63 12.25 5.69 2.29
C SER A 63 10.75 5.74 1.97
N ALA A 64 10.37 5.38 0.74
CA ALA A 64 8.97 5.33 0.32
C ALA A 64 8.17 4.25 1.09
N ILE A 65 8.76 3.08 1.33
CA ILE A 65 8.12 1.99 2.08
C ILE A 65 7.97 2.33 3.56
N VAL A 66 9.00 2.94 4.17
CA VAL A 66 8.95 3.39 5.56
C VAL A 66 7.86 4.44 5.72
N LEU A 67 7.81 5.43 4.83
CA LEU A 67 6.77 6.46 4.85
C LEU A 67 5.38 5.83 4.69
N ALA A 68 5.21 4.92 3.71
CA ALA A 68 3.98 4.18 3.49
C ALA A 68 3.54 3.40 4.73
N SER A 69 4.45 2.67 5.37
CA SER A 69 4.18 1.88 6.57
C SER A 69 3.73 2.75 7.73
N ILE A 70 4.37 3.92 7.92
CA ILE A 70 3.99 4.89 8.96
C ILE A 70 2.56 5.38 8.72
N PHE A 71 2.20 5.77 7.49
CA PHE A 71 0.85 6.24 7.18
C PHE A 71 -0.21 5.14 7.30
N LEU A 72 0.12 3.89 6.99
CA LEU A 72 -0.76 2.74 7.18
C LEU A 72 -1.02 2.49 8.67
N VAL A 73 0.02 2.55 9.51
CA VAL A 73 -0.10 2.40 10.97
C VAL A 73 -0.89 3.55 11.58
N ILE A 74 -0.59 4.80 11.22
CA ILE A 74 -1.30 5.98 11.73
C ILE A 74 -2.77 5.94 11.31
N GLY A 75 -3.06 5.65 10.03
CA GLY A 75 -4.43 5.49 9.53
C GLY A 75 -5.16 4.34 10.22
N GLY A 76 -4.47 3.23 10.49
CA GLY A 76 -4.93 2.09 11.29
C GLY A 76 -5.34 2.49 12.70
N VAL A 77 -4.42 3.11 13.44
CA VAL A 77 -4.62 3.50 14.84
C VAL A 77 -5.74 4.52 14.96
N ILE A 78 -5.73 5.58 14.14
CA ILE A 78 -6.78 6.60 14.14
C ILE A 78 -8.12 5.97 13.74
N GLY A 79 -8.12 5.08 12.74
CA GLY A 79 -9.32 4.39 12.28
C GLY A 79 -9.96 3.52 13.37
N VAL A 80 -9.14 2.79 14.13
CA VAL A 80 -9.61 1.96 15.26
C VAL A 80 -10.14 2.83 16.40
N ILE A 81 -9.47 3.95 16.71
CA ILE A 81 -9.86 4.86 17.81
C ILE A 81 -11.20 5.56 17.51
N LEU A 82 -11.37 6.10 16.30
CA LEU A 82 -12.54 6.89 15.95
C LEU A 82 -13.78 6.02 15.69
N HIS A 83 -13.57 4.77 15.25
CA HIS A 83 -14.61 3.79 14.95
C HIS A 83 -15.66 4.26 13.91
N GLY A 84 -16.48 3.32 13.43
CA GLY A 84 -17.55 3.62 12.48
C GLY A 84 -17.08 4.27 11.17
N SER A 85 -17.95 5.05 10.53
CA SER A 85 -17.70 5.67 9.23
C SER A 85 -16.55 6.66 9.24
N ILE A 86 -16.30 7.35 10.36
CA ILE A 86 -15.20 8.32 10.50
C ILE A 86 -13.86 7.58 10.58
N GLY A 87 -13.79 6.49 11.35
CA GLY A 87 -12.61 5.64 11.41
C GLY A 87 -12.23 5.06 10.04
N ALA A 88 -13.24 4.63 9.28
CA ALA A 88 -13.04 4.14 7.91
C ALA A 88 -12.39 5.19 7.01
N VAL A 89 -12.84 6.44 7.06
CA VAL A 89 -12.29 7.55 6.24
C VAL A 89 -10.81 7.81 6.55
N PHE A 90 -10.43 7.85 7.83
CA PHE A 90 -9.04 8.06 8.22
C PHE A 90 -8.12 6.90 7.81
N TYR A 91 -8.66 5.68 7.84
CA TYR A 91 -7.96 4.51 7.35
C TYR A 91 -7.75 4.56 5.82
N THR A 92 -8.81 4.92 5.06
CA THR A 92 -8.73 5.09 3.61
C THR A 92 -7.76 6.20 3.22
N LEU A 93 -7.72 7.31 3.96
CA LEU A 93 -6.77 8.40 3.73
C LEU A 93 -5.31 7.95 3.95
N GLY A 94 -5.04 7.17 5.00
CA GLY A 94 -3.71 6.59 5.23
C GLY A 94 -3.26 5.69 4.08
N LEU A 95 -4.16 4.86 3.55
CA LEU A 95 -3.91 4.02 2.37
C LEU A 95 -3.73 4.82 1.07
N LEU A 96 -4.45 5.92 0.91
CA LEU A 96 -4.30 6.83 -0.23
C LEU A 96 -2.93 7.51 -0.23
N VAL A 97 -2.48 8.00 0.92
CA VAL A 97 -1.14 8.58 1.08
C VAL A 97 -0.05 7.55 0.80
N LEU A 98 -0.24 6.32 1.28
CA LEU A 98 0.62 5.18 0.97
C LEU A 98 0.70 4.93 -0.55
N SER A 99 -0.45 4.91 -1.23
CA SER A 99 -0.53 4.68 -2.67
C SER A 99 0.20 5.78 -3.45
N LEU A 100 0.00 7.04 -3.05
CA LEU A 100 0.68 8.19 -3.64
C LEU A 100 2.19 8.17 -3.42
N GLY A 101 2.65 7.80 -2.22
CA GLY A 101 4.08 7.69 -1.92
C GLY A 101 4.79 6.64 -2.77
N ILE A 102 4.13 5.50 -2.99
CA ILE A 102 4.63 4.43 -3.86
C ILE A 102 4.65 4.87 -5.32
N VAL A 103 3.56 5.48 -5.80
CA VAL A 103 3.48 6.00 -7.16
C VAL A 103 4.56 7.05 -7.41
N TYR A 104 4.76 7.99 -6.48
CA TYR A 104 5.81 9.01 -6.57
C TYR A 104 7.21 8.40 -6.63
N SER A 105 7.48 7.40 -5.80
CA SER A 105 8.76 6.67 -5.80
C SER A 105 9.00 5.92 -7.10
N LEU A 106 7.95 5.40 -7.75
CA LEU A 106 8.05 4.71 -9.03
C LEU A 106 8.14 5.66 -10.23
N THR A 107 7.40 6.77 -10.23
CA THR A 107 7.40 7.73 -11.35
C THR A 107 8.71 8.49 -11.47
N LYS A 108 9.41 8.76 -10.36
CA LYS A 108 10.76 9.38 -10.38
C LYS A 108 11.80 8.55 -11.16
N TYR A 109 11.54 7.25 -11.36
CA TYR A 109 12.49 6.32 -12.00
C TYR A 109 11.95 5.64 -13.27
N LEU A 110 10.68 5.86 -13.61
CA LEU A 110 10.04 5.35 -14.83
C LEU A 110 10.02 6.38 -15.98
N LEU A 111 10.29 7.65 -15.69
CA LEU A 111 10.48 8.77 -16.62
C LEU A 111 11.95 9.18 -16.65
#